data_AF-A0A7K2X8V2-F1
#
_entry.id   AF-A0A7K2X8V2-F1
#
_cell.length_a   1.000
_cell.length_b   1.000
_cell.length_c   1.000
_cell.angle_alpha   90.00
_cell.angle_beta   90.00
_cell.angle_gamma   90.00
#
_symmetry.space_group_name_H-M   'P 1'
#
loop_
_entity.id
_entity.type
_entity.pdbx_description
1 polymer ?
#
loop_
_entity_poly.entity_id
_entity_poly.type
_entity_poly.pdbx_seq_one_letter_code
_entity_poly.pdbx_strand_id
1 'polypeptide(L)' 'TNTISGTSMAAPHVAGAAAIYLAGHPSATPAQVATALVNGATPNKVTSPGSGSPNRLLRIVP' A
#
# COMPACT_ATOMS: atom_id res chain seq x y z
N THR A 1 -17.29 7.97 17.86
CA THR A 1 -16.11 7.72 17.01
C THR A 1 -15.92 8.91 16.11
N ASN A 2 -14.68 9.23 15.72
CA ASN A 2 -14.41 10.33 14.81
C ASN A 2 -14.12 9.77 13.42
N THR A 3 -14.85 10.26 12.41
CA THR A 3 -14.54 10.02 11.00
C THR A 3 -13.70 11.19 10.51
N ILE A 4 -12.44 10.92 10.20
CA ILE A 4 -11.47 11.92 9.75
C ILE A 4 -10.83 11.47 8.44
N SER A 5 -10.32 12.44 7.68
CA SER A 5 -9.74 12.21 6.36
C SER A 5 -8.33 12.77 6.30
N GLY A 6 -7.43 12.10 5.59
CA GLY A 6 -6.06 12.57 5.39
C GLY A 6 -5.11 11.45 4.96
N THR A 7 -3.90 11.82 4.54
CA THR A 7 -2.84 10.85 4.23
C THR A 7 -2.43 10.04 5.47
N SER A 8 -2.57 10.62 6.66
CA SER A 8 -2.43 9.92 7.95
C SER A 8 -3.41 8.77 8.15
N MET A 9 -4.56 8.77 7.45
CA MET A 9 -5.52 7.66 7.45
C MET A 9 -5.24 6.66 6.32
N ALA A 10 -4.60 7.09 5.23
CA ALA A 10 -4.13 6.19 4.17
C ALA A 10 -2.92 5.36 4.62
N ALA A 11 -1.96 5.97 5.32
CA ALA A 11 -0.76 5.31 5.84
C ALA A 11 -1.02 4.03 6.65
N PRO A 12 -1.95 3.98 7.63
CA PRO A 12 -2.22 2.77 8.39
C PRO A 12 -2.80 1.63 7.55
N HIS A 13 -3.45 1.91 6.40
CA HIS A 13 -3.87 0.86 5.47
C HIS A 13 -2.67 0.17 4.81
N VAL A 14 -1.66 0.93 4.37
CA VAL A 14 -0.42 0.37 3.81
C VAL A 14 0.36 -0.40 4.88
N ALA A 15 0.42 0.13 6.11
CA ALA A 15 1.06 -0.57 7.23
C ALA A 15 0.37 -1.91 7.55
N GLY A 16 -0.97 -1.95 7.55
CA GLY A 16 -1.73 -3.19 7.72
C GLY A 16 -1.47 -4.21 6.60
N ALA A 17 -1.41 -3.76 5.34
CA ALA A 17 -1.07 -4.63 4.21
C ALA A 17 0.36 -5.18 4.31
N ALA A 18 1.32 -4.35 4.74
CA ALA A 18 2.70 -4.78 4.99
C ALA A 18 2.76 -5.86 6.09
N ALA A 19 1.99 -5.70 7.17
CA ALA A 19 1.91 -6.67 8.25
C ALA A 19 1.35 -8.03 7.78
N ILE A 20 0.29 -8.01 6.96
CA ILE A 20 -0.27 -9.24 6.36
C ILE A 20 0.77 -9.92 5.46
N TYR A 21 1.43 -9.16 4.57
CA TYR A 21 2.46 -9.72 3.69
C TYR A 21 3.62 -10.34 4.48
N LEU A 22 4.10 -9.65 5.52
CA LEU A 22 5.18 -10.14 6.38
C LEU A 22 4.76 -11.39 7.18
N ALA A 23 3.48 -11.51 7.55
CA ALA A 23 2.98 -12.72 8.20
C ALA A 23 3.07 -13.96 7.28
N GLY A 24 2.84 -13.79 5.97
CA GLY A 24 3.03 -14.84 4.96
C GLY A 24 4.49 -15.03 4.52
N HIS A 25 5.34 -14.01 4.71
CA HIS A 25 6.75 -14.00 4.29
C HIS A 25 7.66 -13.53 5.45
N PRO A 26 7.82 -14.30 6.54
CA PRO A 26 8.43 -13.80 7.79
C PRO A 26 9.89 -13.35 7.68
N SER A 27 10.62 -13.80 6.67
CA SER A 27 12.01 -13.41 6.39
C SER A 27 12.14 -12.27 5.38
N ALA A 28 11.03 -11.72 4.87
CA ALA A 28 11.07 -10.64 3.90
C ALA A 28 11.70 -9.38 4.50
N THR A 29 12.71 -8.86 3.81
CA THR A 29 13.32 -7.56 4.13
C THR A 29 12.33 -6.42 3.84
N PRO A 30 12.50 -5.25 4.46
CA PRO A 30 11.66 -4.08 4.16
C PRO A 30 11.61 -3.73 2.67
N ALA A 31 12.72 -3.89 1.94
CA ALA A 31 12.78 -3.67 0.50
C ALA A 31 11.93 -4.67 -0.30
N GLN A 32 11.92 -5.94 0.11
CA GLN A 32 11.07 -6.97 -0.50
C GLN A 32 9.59 -6.69 -0.23
N VAL A 33 9.22 -6.29 0.99
CA VAL A 33 7.84 -5.91 1.33
C VAL A 33 7.39 -4.70 0.48
N ALA A 34 8.21 -3.65 0.40
CA ALA A 34 7.89 -2.48 -0.42
C ALA A 34 7.71 -2.83 -1.90
N THR A 35 8.61 -3.66 -2.44
CA THR A 35 8.53 -4.12 -3.85
C THR A 35 7.26 -4.93 -4.10
N ALA A 36 6.91 -5.85 -3.20
CA ALA A 36 5.70 -6.66 -3.33
C ALA A 36 4.43 -5.80 -3.31
N LEU A 37 4.34 -4.84 -2.37
CA LEU A 37 3.19 -3.95 -2.26
C LEU A 37 3.03 -3.06 -3.51
N VAL A 38 4.12 -2.47 -4.01
CA VAL A 38 4.07 -1.59 -5.20
C VAL A 38 3.73 -2.38 -6.46
N ASN A 39 4.33 -3.57 -6.64
CA ASN A 39 4.09 -4.38 -7.82
C ASN A 39 2.70 -5.03 -7.83
N GLY A 40 2.18 -5.42 -6.67
CA GLY A 40 0.85 -6.02 -6.55
C GLY A 40 -0.31 -5.04 -6.44
N ALA A 41 -0.02 -3.73 -6.28
CA ALA A 41 -1.01 -2.67 -6.29
C ALA A 41 -1.78 -2.61 -7.62
N THR A 42 -3.04 -2.23 -7.54
CA THR A 42 -3.91 -2.10 -8.71
C THR A 42 -3.47 -0.88 -9.53
N PRO A 43 -3.06 -1.06 -10.80
CA PRO A 43 -2.60 0.06 -11.62
C PRO A 43 -3.79 0.89 -12.13
N ASN A 44 -3.55 2.19 -12.35
CA ASN A 44 -4.43 3.07 -13.13
C ASN A 44 -5.86 3.22 -12.57
N LYS A 45 -6.00 3.27 -11.25
CA LYS A 45 -7.31 3.46 -10.58
C LYS A 45 -7.48 4.80 -9.89
N VAL A 46 -6.40 5.54 -9.66
CA VAL A 46 -6.50 6.90 -9.13
C VAL A 46 -6.84 7.84 -10.29
N THR A 47 -8.02 8.46 -10.23
CA THR A 47 -8.43 9.53 -11.14
C THR A 47 -7.78 10.83 -10.67
N SER A 48 -6.95 11.46 -11.52
CA SER A 48 -6.14 12.64 -11.17
C SER A 48 -5.03 12.39 -10.13
N PRO A 49 -4.07 11.48 -10.40
CA PRO A 49 -2.97 11.18 -9.47
C PRO A 49 -1.94 12.33 -9.32
N GLY A 50 -1.98 13.34 -10.19
CA GLY A 50 -0.95 14.36 -10.32
C GLY A 50 0.19 13.95 -11.26
N SER A 51 0.87 14.94 -11.84
CA SER A 51 1.99 14.70 -12.75
C SER A 51 3.17 14.03 -12.01
N GLY A 52 3.74 12.98 -12.59
CA GLY A 52 4.86 12.22 -12.00
C GLY A 52 4.49 11.23 -10.88
N SER A 53 3.25 11.24 -10.39
CA SER A 53 2.81 10.31 -9.35
C SER A 53 2.62 8.88 -9.89
N PRO A 54 3.10 7.84 -9.16
CA PRO A 54 2.77 6.46 -9.50
C PRO A 54 1.27 6.21 -9.37
N ASN A 55 0.59 5.81 -10.46
CA ASN A 55 -0.83 5.47 -10.41
C ASN A 55 -1.02 4.03 -9.91
N ARG A 56 -0.86 3.85 -8.59
CA ARG A 56 -0.92 2.57 -7.89
C ARG A 56 -1.87 2.68 -6.70
N LEU A 57 -2.94 1.90 -6.71
CA LEU A 57 -3.88 1.81 -5.60
C LEU A 57 -3.61 0.53 -4.79
N LEU A 58 -3.37 0.68 -3.49
CA LEU A 58 -3.10 -0.44 -2.59
C LEU A 58 -4.21 -1.51 -2.69
N ARG A 59 -3.80 -2.79 -2.72
CA ARG A 59 -4.64 -3.93 -2.36
C ARG A 59 -3.81 -4.91 -1.51
N ILE A 60 -4.48 -5.83 -0.83
CA ILE A 60 -3.79 -6.92 -0.14
C ILE A 60 -3.13 -7.85 -1.17
N VAL A 61 -1.82 -8.01 -1.02
CA VAL A 61 -1.02 -9.02 -1.70
C VAL A 61 -0.83 -10.20 -0.73
N PRO A 62 -1.21 -11.43 -1.13
CA PRO A 62 -0.99 -12.62 -0.34
C PRO A 62 0.50 -12.98 -0.25
#